data_AF-A0A812GED2-F1
#
_entry.id   AF-A0A812GED2-F1
#
_cell.length_a   1.000
_cell.length_b   1.000
_cell.length_c   1.000
_cell.angle_alpha   90.00
_cell.angle_beta   90.00
_cell.angle_gamma   90.00
#
_symmetry.space_group_name_H-M   'P 1'
#
loop_
_entity.id
_entity.type
_entity.pdbx_description
1 polymer ?
#
loop_
_entity_poly.entity_id
_entity_poly.type
_entity_poly.pdbx_seq_one_letter_code
_entity_poly.pdbx_strand_id
1 'polypeptide(L)'
;MNGEPKLPASWAASIGLGPAEATKNELKVLKQQLEEALAQNKALREQLESSRSGKDSERDAWRDRAQKAEKKVQALTKCRPLPKNAAHARLLRRLRRNIAHEMLDAERGFVINKVTEKHGKTEVRRVAVCPHTLVLKWCHAQEAFGSTSKWMDLRTVKKIEYGPKARASKLFPEVSPWLCFSLITADRSYDFITSNDSSARCFVLSISRLCESVAEGVVKTRGEFESAKGWHKLKTGAQRKGLTLSKVFTEALQQRAAELPPIQETIADSAPPLPEAGSEEASTKPMDLFDFCDESPSFAKQPAPAMTAQPSLKSNLPRATLGPTIARTLTSWMSAPTSPGAAARQGALPKPGETWVFTGSVDRVDLYRDPGATEWVNDMTCRGPNNDRRMVTIVSMDSQLQMVEIRGTDKLKFVKGWARLLDDSGAWLIEQAPK
;
A
#
# COMPACT_ATOMS: atom_id res chain seq x y z
N MET A 1 13.70 55.54 32.55
CA MET A 1 15.08 55.90 32.19
C MET A 1 15.23 55.73 30.68
N ASN A 2 15.02 56.81 29.92
CA ASN A 2 15.19 56.83 28.47
C ASN A 2 16.54 57.48 28.18
N GLY A 3 17.56 56.68 27.90
CA GLY A 3 18.86 57.16 27.44
C GLY A 3 19.05 56.76 25.99
N GLU A 4 18.95 57.72 25.07
CA GLU A 4 19.39 57.53 23.69
C GLU A 4 20.93 57.36 23.67
N PRO A 5 21.45 56.30 23.01
CA PRO A 5 22.88 56.12 22.88
C PRO A 5 23.45 57.16 21.92
N LYS A 6 24.27 58.09 22.44
CA LYS A 6 25.10 58.98 21.64
C LYS A 6 26.25 58.17 21.02
N LEU A 7 26.29 58.09 19.70
CA LEU A 7 27.41 57.51 18.97
C LEU A 7 28.66 58.41 19.09
N PRO A 8 29.86 57.82 19.21
CA PRO A 8 31.11 58.56 19.40
C PRO A 8 31.53 59.34 18.14
N ALA A 9 31.98 60.58 18.34
CA ALA A 9 32.38 61.53 17.30
C ALA A 9 33.56 61.04 16.41
N SER A 10 34.28 59.99 16.82
CA SER A 10 35.39 59.41 16.07
C SER A 10 34.96 58.59 14.85
N TRP A 11 33.68 58.25 14.71
CA TRP A 11 33.22 57.44 13.58
C TRP A 11 33.20 58.21 12.25
N ALA A 12 33.00 59.54 12.29
CA ALA A 12 32.92 60.36 11.09
C ALA A 12 34.27 60.53 10.35
N ALA A 13 35.40 60.40 11.05
CA ALA A 13 36.73 60.65 10.46
C ALA A 13 37.31 59.43 9.72
N SER A 14 36.81 58.21 9.96
CA SER A 14 37.39 56.98 9.40
C SER A 14 36.84 56.59 8.02
N ILE A 15 35.83 57.30 7.49
CA ILE A 15 35.13 56.90 6.25
C ILE A 15 35.76 57.49 4.98
N GLY A 16 36.80 58.32 5.08
CA GLY A 16 37.58 58.72 3.90
C GLY A 16 36.71 59.26 2.77
N LEU A 17 35.80 60.20 3.08
CA LEU A 17 34.98 60.87 2.09
C LEU A 17 35.89 61.67 1.16
N GLY A 18 36.21 61.09 0.01
CA GLY A 18 36.90 61.76 -1.10
C GLY A 18 36.15 63.00 -1.59
N PRO A 19 36.76 63.80 -2.48
CA PRO A 19 36.19 65.06 -2.95
C PRO A 19 34.75 64.88 -3.42
N ALA A 20 33.87 65.79 -2.99
CA ALA A 20 32.41 65.71 -3.12
C ALA A 20 31.86 65.55 -4.56
N GLU A 21 32.72 65.58 -5.57
CA GLU A 21 32.36 65.28 -6.97
C GLU A 21 32.48 63.79 -7.32
N ALA A 22 33.43 63.06 -6.73
CA ALA A 22 33.58 61.61 -6.96
C ALA A 22 32.35 60.84 -6.46
N THR A 23 31.84 61.23 -5.28
CA THR A 23 30.65 60.63 -4.67
C THR A 23 29.37 60.91 -5.48
N LYS A 24 29.29 62.03 -6.23
CA LYS A 24 28.14 62.32 -7.11
C LYS A 24 28.09 61.41 -8.33
N ASN A 25 29.24 61.07 -8.91
CA ASN A 25 29.30 60.17 -10.06
C ASN A 25 29.01 58.73 -9.64
N GLU A 26 29.54 58.28 -8.50
CA GLU A 26 29.21 56.97 -7.93
C GLU A 26 27.71 56.85 -7.61
N LEU A 27 27.11 57.89 -7.04
CA LEU A 27 25.68 57.90 -6.74
C LEU A 27 24.81 57.81 -8.00
N LYS A 28 25.24 58.41 -9.12
CA LYS A 28 24.55 58.28 -10.42
C LYS A 28 24.65 56.86 -10.96
N VAL A 29 25.83 56.24 -10.90
CA VAL A 29 26.04 54.86 -11.35
C VAL A 29 25.20 53.89 -10.51
N LEU A 30 25.18 54.05 -9.18
CA LEU A 30 24.37 53.21 -8.29
C LEU A 30 22.86 53.37 -8.54
N LYS A 31 22.38 54.59 -8.81
CA LYS A 31 20.98 54.81 -9.18
C LYS A 31 20.61 54.11 -10.48
N GLN A 32 21.46 54.21 -11.50
CA GLN A 32 21.24 53.53 -12.78
C GLN A 32 21.24 52.00 -12.62
N GLN A 33 22.18 51.45 -11.83
CA GLN A 33 22.21 50.01 -11.54
C GLN A 33 20.96 49.55 -10.77
N LEU A 34 20.46 50.37 -9.84
CA LEU A 34 19.23 50.06 -9.10
C LEU A 34 18.01 50.07 -10.03
N GLU A 35 17.90 51.05 -10.92
CA GLU A 35 16.81 51.11 -11.91
C GLU A 35 16.84 49.91 -12.87
N GLU A 36 18.02 49.52 -13.35
CA GLU A 36 18.19 48.34 -14.22
C GLU A 36 17.83 47.05 -13.47
N ALA A 37 18.28 46.89 -12.22
CA ALA A 37 17.93 45.74 -11.39
C ALA A 37 16.42 45.66 -11.10
N LEU A 38 15.74 46.80 -10.91
CA LEU A 38 14.29 46.85 -10.74
C LEU A 38 13.56 46.46 -12.04
N ALA A 39 14.05 46.91 -13.20
CA ALA A 39 13.51 46.53 -14.50
C ALA A 39 13.68 45.03 -14.77
N GLN A 40 14.86 44.46 -14.49
CA GLN A 40 15.13 43.02 -14.63
C GLN A 40 14.24 42.18 -13.69
N ASN A 41 14.07 42.60 -12.44
CA ASN A 41 13.17 41.91 -11.49
C ASN A 41 11.71 41.97 -11.94
N LYS A 42 11.27 43.08 -12.53
CA LYS A 42 9.93 43.20 -13.09
C LYS A 42 9.72 42.22 -14.25
N ALA A 43 10.66 42.15 -15.19
CA ALA A 43 10.59 41.21 -16.32
C ALA A 43 10.59 39.74 -15.86
N LEU A 44 11.40 39.38 -14.85
CA LEU A 44 11.41 38.03 -14.28
C LEU A 44 10.07 37.66 -13.61
N ARG A 45 9.42 38.62 -12.95
CA ARG A 45 8.08 38.40 -12.36
C ARG A 45 7.03 38.16 -13.44
N GLU A 46 7.03 38.94 -14.51
CA GLU A 46 6.10 38.78 -15.65
C GLU A 46 6.31 37.43 -16.36
N GLN A 47 7.57 36.98 -16.52
CA GLN A 47 7.87 35.64 -17.06
C GLN A 47 7.41 34.51 -16.14
N LEU A 48 7.55 34.67 -14.82
CA LEU A 48 7.08 33.68 -13.83
C LEU A 48 5.55 33.61 -13.77
N GLU A 49 4.85 34.75 -13.88
CA GLU A 49 3.39 34.80 -13.93
C GLU A 49 2.85 34.16 -15.21
N SER A 50 3.47 34.44 -16.36
CA SER A 50 3.13 33.81 -17.64
C SER A 50 3.33 32.27 -17.58
N SER A 51 4.41 31.82 -16.93
CA SER A 51 4.70 30.39 -16.74
C SER A 51 3.77 29.72 -15.73
N ARG A 52 3.20 30.46 -14.77
CA ARG A 52 2.21 29.96 -13.80
C ARG A 52 0.85 29.76 -14.47
N SER A 53 0.39 30.75 -15.24
CA SER A 53 -0.89 30.70 -15.98
C SER A 53 -1.03 29.44 -16.84
N GLY A 54 0.01 29.07 -17.61
CA GLY A 54 -0.02 27.86 -18.43
C GLY A 54 -0.11 26.56 -17.62
N LYS A 55 0.58 26.50 -16.47
CA LYS A 55 0.58 25.32 -15.59
C LYS A 55 -0.75 25.13 -14.86
N ASP A 56 -1.44 26.23 -14.54
CA ASP A 56 -2.74 26.16 -13.87
C ASP A 56 -3.83 25.64 -14.82
N SER A 57 -3.82 26.08 -16.09
CA SER A 57 -4.72 25.54 -17.13
C SER A 57 -4.55 24.03 -17.34
N GLU A 58 -3.30 23.54 -17.42
CA GLU A 58 -3.03 22.11 -17.56
C GLU A 58 -3.46 21.31 -16.32
N ARG A 59 -3.26 21.87 -15.12
CA ARG A 59 -3.66 21.26 -13.85
C ARG A 59 -5.18 21.14 -13.75
N ASP A 60 -5.93 22.12 -14.23
CA ASP A 60 -7.38 22.11 -14.22
C ASP A 60 -7.95 21.13 -15.27
N ALA A 61 -7.34 21.07 -16.46
CA ALA A 61 -7.67 20.04 -17.46
C ALA A 61 -7.46 18.61 -16.91
N TRP A 62 -6.40 18.40 -16.11
CA TRP A 62 -6.16 17.12 -15.43
C TRP A 62 -7.20 16.83 -14.34
N ARG A 63 -7.60 17.82 -13.54
CA ARG A 63 -8.67 17.67 -12.53
C ARG A 63 -9.99 17.29 -13.18
N ASP A 64 -10.34 17.91 -14.30
CA ASP A 64 -11.56 17.59 -15.05
C ASP A 64 -11.54 16.17 -15.63
N ARG A 65 -10.40 15.73 -16.17
CA ARG A 65 -10.23 14.35 -16.66
C ARG A 65 -10.37 13.34 -15.52
N ALA A 66 -9.77 13.61 -14.37
CA ALA A 66 -9.87 12.76 -13.19
C ALA A 66 -11.31 12.67 -12.67
N GLN A 67 -12.02 13.80 -12.56
CA GLN A 67 -13.42 13.82 -12.15
C GLN A 67 -14.34 13.09 -13.14
N LYS A 68 -14.12 13.27 -14.45
CA LYS A 68 -14.87 12.53 -15.48
C LYS A 68 -14.63 11.03 -15.39
N ALA A 69 -13.40 10.60 -15.16
CA ALA A 69 -13.06 9.20 -14.97
C ALA A 69 -13.74 8.62 -13.71
N GLU A 70 -13.72 9.36 -12.60
CA GLU A 70 -14.37 8.94 -11.35
C GLU A 70 -15.89 8.84 -11.50
N LYS A 71 -16.55 9.83 -12.12
CA LYS A 71 -17.99 9.78 -12.43
C LYS A 71 -18.33 8.58 -13.32
N LYS A 72 -17.49 8.26 -14.31
CA LYS A 72 -17.68 7.08 -15.17
C LYS A 72 -17.59 5.77 -14.39
N VAL A 73 -16.62 5.64 -13.48
CA VAL A 73 -16.50 4.48 -12.58
C VAL A 73 -17.69 4.38 -11.63
N GLN A 74 -18.15 5.50 -11.05
CA GLN A 74 -19.34 5.54 -10.20
C GLN A 74 -20.61 5.14 -10.95
N ALA A 75 -20.81 5.62 -12.18
CA ALA A 75 -21.95 5.24 -13.01
C ALA A 75 -21.94 3.73 -13.34
N LEU A 76 -20.77 3.18 -13.69
CA LEU A 76 -20.61 1.75 -13.96
C LEU A 76 -20.83 0.87 -12.71
N THR A 77 -20.57 1.41 -11.52
CA THR A 77 -20.75 0.67 -10.26
C THR A 77 -22.16 0.81 -9.67
N LYS A 78 -22.84 1.94 -9.84
CA LYS A 78 -24.22 2.16 -9.36
C LYS A 78 -25.26 1.39 -10.18
N CYS A 79 -25.05 1.20 -11.48
CA CYS A 79 -26.05 0.59 -12.37
C CYS A 79 -25.87 -0.92 -12.60
N ARG A 80 -24.94 -1.60 -11.92
CA ARG A 80 -24.82 -3.05 -12.00
C ARG A 80 -25.72 -3.70 -10.95
N PRO A 81 -26.87 -4.30 -11.33
CA PRO A 81 -27.59 -5.18 -10.41
C PRO A 81 -26.61 -6.23 -9.88
N LEU A 82 -26.59 -6.43 -8.56
CA LEU A 82 -25.74 -7.44 -7.92
C LEU A 82 -25.95 -8.75 -8.68
N PRO A 83 -24.92 -9.28 -9.36
CA PRO A 83 -25.11 -10.44 -10.19
C PRO A 83 -25.55 -11.60 -9.31
N LYS A 84 -26.67 -12.24 -9.69
CA LYS A 84 -27.33 -13.35 -8.98
C LYS A 84 -26.41 -14.57 -8.78
N ASN A 85 -25.23 -14.58 -9.38
CA ASN A 85 -24.27 -15.67 -9.26
C ASN A 85 -23.44 -15.55 -7.97
N ALA A 86 -23.67 -16.45 -7.02
CA ALA A 86 -22.93 -16.56 -5.75
C ALA A 86 -21.40 -16.65 -5.94
N ALA A 87 -20.91 -17.14 -7.08
CA ALA A 87 -19.48 -17.14 -7.41
C ALA A 87 -18.94 -15.70 -7.59
N HIS A 88 -19.70 -14.82 -8.24
CA HIS A 88 -19.31 -13.43 -8.42
C HIS A 88 -19.43 -12.63 -7.11
N ALA A 89 -20.44 -12.89 -6.28
CA ALA A 89 -20.51 -12.31 -4.93
C ALA A 89 -19.30 -12.72 -4.08
N ARG A 90 -18.87 -13.99 -4.16
CA ARG A 90 -17.64 -14.48 -3.51
C ARG A 90 -16.39 -13.79 -4.06
N LEU A 91 -16.28 -13.60 -5.37
CA LEU A 91 -15.18 -12.87 -5.99
C LEU A 91 -15.15 -11.40 -5.53
N LEU A 92 -16.28 -10.71 -5.54
CA LEU A 92 -16.37 -9.32 -5.05
C LEU A 92 -16.00 -9.21 -3.57
N ARG A 93 -16.41 -10.17 -2.72
CA ARG A 93 -15.98 -10.23 -1.32
C ARG A 93 -14.47 -10.43 -1.20
N ARG A 94 -13.86 -11.27 -2.05
CA ARG A 94 -12.40 -11.45 -2.12
C ARG A 94 -11.69 -10.17 -2.59
N LEU A 95 -12.21 -9.50 -3.61
CA LEU A 95 -11.67 -8.24 -4.12
C LEU A 95 -11.83 -7.08 -3.12
N ARG A 96 -12.90 -7.05 -2.32
CA ARG A 96 -13.04 -6.10 -1.19
C ARG A 96 -11.98 -6.30 -0.09
N ARG A 97 -11.44 -7.51 0.02
CA ARG A 97 -10.30 -7.85 0.88
C ARG A 97 -8.96 -7.70 0.15
N ASN A 98 -8.96 -7.29 -1.11
CA ASN A 98 -7.74 -7.09 -1.86
C ASN A 98 -7.04 -5.82 -1.36
N ILE A 99 -6.05 -6.03 -0.51
CA ILE A 99 -5.14 -5.01 0.00
C ILE A 99 -3.74 -5.13 -0.63
N ALA A 100 -3.62 -5.80 -1.78
CA ALA A 100 -2.33 -6.06 -2.41
C ALA A 100 -1.57 -4.76 -2.75
N HIS A 101 -2.28 -3.71 -3.16
CA HIS A 101 -1.68 -2.40 -3.39
C HIS A 101 -1.11 -1.81 -2.09
N GLU A 102 -1.89 -1.82 -1.01
CA GLU A 102 -1.44 -1.36 0.30
C GLU A 102 -0.24 -2.16 0.83
N MET A 103 -0.22 -3.48 0.59
CA MET A 103 0.90 -4.35 0.96
C MET A 103 2.16 -4.02 0.15
N LEU A 104 2.03 -3.86 -1.17
CA LEU A 104 3.15 -3.50 -2.04
C LEU A 104 3.73 -2.13 -1.66
N ASP A 105 2.87 -1.15 -1.35
CA ASP A 105 3.33 0.17 -0.93
C ASP A 105 3.94 0.15 0.47
N ALA A 106 3.39 -0.62 1.41
CA ALA A 106 4.01 -0.85 2.72
C ALA A 106 5.37 -1.56 2.61
N GLU A 107 5.56 -2.40 1.60
CA GLU A 107 6.82 -3.09 1.31
C GLU A 107 7.89 -2.16 0.76
N ARG A 108 7.52 -1.25 -0.17
CA ARG A 108 8.41 -0.17 -0.63
C ARG A 108 8.83 0.76 0.51
N GLY A 109 7.93 0.92 1.47
CA GLY A 109 8.12 1.67 2.69
C GLY A 109 7.82 3.16 2.54
N PHE A 110 7.61 3.81 3.69
CA PHE A 110 7.31 5.23 3.79
C PHE A 110 8.24 5.92 4.78
N VAL A 111 8.51 7.20 4.57
CA VAL A 111 9.17 8.04 5.57
C VAL A 111 8.11 8.54 6.55
N ILE A 112 8.19 8.08 7.79
CA ILE A 112 7.25 8.38 8.87
C ILE A 112 7.99 8.68 10.17
N ASN A 113 7.30 9.25 11.15
CA ASN A 113 7.88 9.58 12.44
C ASN A 113 7.72 8.39 13.39
N LYS A 114 8.84 7.77 13.78
CA LYS A 114 8.86 6.77 14.85
C LYS A 114 9.00 7.49 16.19
N VAL A 115 8.13 7.18 17.14
CA VAL A 115 8.24 7.70 18.50
C VAL A 115 9.22 6.84 19.29
N THR A 116 10.12 7.51 20.03
CA THR A 116 11.07 6.86 20.93
C THR A 116 10.44 6.67 22.30
N GLU A 117 10.55 5.45 22.84
CA GLU A 117 9.94 5.10 24.12
C GLU A 117 10.52 5.89 25.30
N LYS A 118 11.85 6.11 25.30
CA LYS A 118 12.57 6.71 26.43
C LYS A 118 12.32 8.20 26.63
N HIS A 119 12.11 8.94 25.54
CA HIS A 119 12.08 10.40 25.59
C HIS A 119 10.79 11.00 25.04
N GLY A 120 9.88 10.17 24.49
CA GLY A 120 8.73 10.67 23.76
C GLY A 120 9.14 11.60 22.61
N LYS A 121 10.35 11.45 22.07
CA LYS A 121 10.83 12.23 20.91
C LYS A 121 10.48 11.48 19.63
N THR A 122 10.13 12.23 18.60
CA THR A 122 9.92 11.69 17.25
C THR A 122 11.25 11.64 16.49
N GLU A 123 11.46 10.54 15.77
CA GLU A 123 12.56 10.38 14.84
C GLU A 123 12.00 10.08 13.44
N VAL A 124 12.45 10.83 12.44
CA VAL A 124 12.05 10.58 11.05
C VAL A 124 12.76 9.33 10.55
N ARG A 125 12.00 8.28 10.21
CA ARG A 125 12.52 6.97 9.80
C ARG A 125 11.85 6.51 8.53
N ARG A 126 12.61 5.86 7.65
CA ARG A 126 12.00 5.08 6.56
C ARG A 126 11.62 3.72 7.12
N VAL A 127 10.34 3.38 7.07
CA VAL A 127 9.75 2.16 7.63
C VAL A 127 9.18 1.32 6.49
N ALA A 128 9.39 0.02 6.51
CA ALA A 128 8.84 -0.91 5.53
C ALA A 128 8.44 -2.24 6.17
N VAL A 129 7.43 -2.88 5.59
CA VAL A 129 6.99 -4.23 5.95
C VAL A 129 7.64 -5.23 4.99
N CYS A 130 8.18 -6.33 5.49
CA CYS A 130 8.66 -7.44 4.66
C CYS A 130 7.70 -8.63 4.81
N PRO A 131 6.75 -8.83 3.88
CA PRO A 131 5.72 -9.87 4.01
C PRO A 131 6.31 -11.29 4.11
N HIS A 132 7.36 -11.58 3.34
CA HIS A 132 7.98 -12.91 3.26
C HIS A 132 8.67 -13.33 4.56
N THR A 133 9.28 -12.39 5.30
CA THR A 133 9.97 -12.67 6.57
C THR A 133 9.11 -12.34 7.79
N LEU A 134 7.93 -11.74 7.60
CA LEU A 134 7.07 -11.23 8.66
C LEU A 134 7.82 -10.25 9.58
N VAL A 135 8.58 -9.32 8.99
CA VAL A 135 9.38 -8.34 9.73
C VAL A 135 8.97 -6.92 9.38
N LEU A 136 8.90 -6.05 10.39
CA LEU A 136 8.85 -4.60 10.20
C LEU A 136 10.26 -4.03 10.37
N LYS A 137 10.80 -3.40 9.33
CA LYS A 137 12.16 -2.82 9.34
C LYS A 137 12.11 -1.29 9.27
N TRP A 138 13.09 -0.64 9.87
CA TRP A 138 13.26 0.81 9.78
C TRP A 138 14.74 1.24 9.79
N CYS A 139 15.04 2.28 9.02
CA CYS A 139 16.36 2.91 8.91
C CYS A 139 16.22 4.44 8.97
N HIS A 140 17.34 5.18 8.86
CA HIS A 140 17.29 6.63 8.71
C HIS A 140 16.52 7.01 7.42
N ALA A 141 15.86 8.17 7.40
CA ALA A 141 14.94 8.56 6.32
C ALA A 141 15.56 8.54 4.91
N GLN A 142 16.85 8.85 4.82
CA GLN A 142 17.62 8.93 3.56
C GLN A 142 18.39 7.64 3.23
N GLU A 143 18.43 6.67 4.14
CA GLU A 143 19.19 5.44 3.95
C GLU A 143 18.36 4.38 3.22
N ALA A 144 19.03 3.57 2.40
CA ALA A 144 18.46 2.33 1.90
C ALA A 144 18.39 1.29 3.03
N PHE A 145 17.46 0.35 2.92
CA PHE A 145 17.43 -0.79 3.84
C PHE A 145 18.66 -1.66 3.63
N GLY A 146 19.42 -1.90 4.71
CA GLY A 146 20.69 -2.62 4.69
C GLY A 146 20.99 -3.27 6.04
N SER A 147 22.25 -3.66 6.27
CA SER A 147 22.68 -4.34 7.51
C SER A 147 22.50 -3.50 8.78
N THR A 148 22.49 -2.16 8.65
CA THR A 148 22.28 -1.23 9.77
C THR A 148 20.81 -0.99 10.10
N SER A 149 19.89 -1.54 9.30
CA SER A 149 18.45 -1.38 9.53
C SER A 149 18.03 -2.10 10.81
N LYS A 150 17.28 -1.38 11.64
CA LYS A 150 16.64 -1.97 12.81
C LYS A 150 15.37 -2.68 12.36
N TRP A 151 14.97 -3.70 13.10
CA TRP A 151 13.81 -4.50 12.73
C TRP A 151 13.09 -5.06 13.95
N MET A 152 11.86 -5.50 13.73
CA MET A 152 11.00 -6.19 14.70
C MET A 152 10.26 -7.31 13.99
N ASP A 153 10.24 -8.49 14.62
CA ASP A 153 9.43 -9.62 14.16
C ASP A 153 7.94 -9.36 14.43
N LEU A 154 7.13 -9.38 13.38
CA LEU A 154 5.68 -9.17 13.44
C LEU A 154 4.95 -10.31 14.16
N ARG A 155 5.57 -11.49 14.29
CA ARG A 155 5.02 -12.62 15.07
C ARG A 155 4.94 -12.30 16.57
N THR A 156 5.75 -11.35 17.04
CA THR A 156 5.78 -10.94 18.45
C THR A 156 4.70 -9.90 18.79
N VAL A 157 3.98 -9.38 17.79
CA VAL A 157 2.93 -8.38 17.96
C VAL A 157 1.69 -9.04 18.54
N LYS A 158 1.31 -8.61 19.75
CA LYS A 158 0.11 -9.07 20.46
C LYS A 158 -1.12 -8.22 20.16
N LYS A 159 -0.92 -6.94 19.87
CA LYS A 159 -2.02 -6.00 19.63
C LYS A 159 -1.62 -4.86 18.71
N ILE A 160 -2.52 -4.49 17.81
CA ILE A 160 -2.40 -3.34 16.92
C ILE A 160 -3.39 -2.28 17.42
N GLU A 161 -2.89 -1.11 17.80
CA GLU A 161 -3.72 0.01 18.22
C GLU A 161 -3.66 1.11 17.16
N TYR A 162 -4.82 1.47 16.61
CA TYR A 162 -4.97 2.54 15.62
C TYR A 162 -5.81 3.68 16.18
N GLY A 163 -5.51 4.91 15.78
CA GLY A 163 -6.33 6.07 16.16
C GLY A 163 -6.06 6.56 17.59
N PRO A 164 -7.09 7.06 18.30
CA PRO A 164 -7.00 7.54 19.69
C PRO A 164 -6.49 6.51 20.70
N LYS A 165 -6.55 5.21 20.35
CA LYS A 165 -6.02 4.14 21.20
C LYS A 165 -4.49 4.08 21.16
N ALA A 166 -3.89 4.44 20.02
CA ALA A 166 -2.44 4.42 19.84
C ALA A 166 -1.75 5.31 20.88
N ARG A 167 -0.63 4.85 21.44
CA ARG A 167 0.13 5.62 22.43
C ARG A 167 0.65 6.94 21.83
N ALA A 168 1.03 6.94 20.55
CA ALA A 168 1.45 8.17 19.86
C ALA A 168 0.38 9.28 19.89
N SER A 169 -0.91 8.97 19.75
CA SER A 169 -1.96 10.01 19.82
C SER A 169 -2.16 10.59 21.22
N LYS A 170 -1.73 9.87 22.26
CA LYS A 170 -1.79 10.34 23.65
C LYS A 170 -0.59 11.22 24.00
N LEU A 171 0.59 10.87 23.46
CA LEU A 171 1.83 11.62 23.68
C LEU A 171 1.88 12.94 22.89
N PHE A 172 1.25 12.97 21.70
CA PHE A 172 1.27 14.11 20.79
C PHE A 172 -0.17 14.55 20.46
N PRO A 173 -0.85 15.29 21.36
CA PRO A 173 -2.24 15.71 21.17
C PRO A 173 -2.45 16.68 19.98
N GLU A 174 -1.38 17.33 19.53
CA GLU A 174 -1.35 18.18 18.33
C GLU A 174 -1.45 17.35 17.04
N VAL A 175 -1.04 16.09 17.07
CA VAL A 175 -1.12 15.19 15.92
C VAL A 175 -2.51 14.58 15.84
N SER A 176 -3.05 14.53 14.63
CA SER A 176 -4.36 13.93 14.39
C SER A 176 -4.34 12.43 14.70
N PRO A 177 -5.23 11.91 15.57
CA PRO A 177 -5.15 10.52 16.03
C PRO A 177 -5.21 9.48 14.91
N TRP A 178 -5.93 9.76 13.81
CA TRP A 178 -6.03 8.84 12.66
C TRP A 178 -4.75 8.70 11.83
N LEU A 179 -3.71 9.48 12.13
CA LEU A 179 -2.37 9.32 11.56
C LEU A 179 -1.46 8.46 12.45
N CYS A 180 -1.93 8.06 13.63
CA CYS A 180 -1.16 7.34 14.63
C CYS A 180 -1.53 5.86 14.67
N PHE A 181 -0.52 5.00 14.78
CA PHE A 181 -0.70 3.60 15.14
C PHE A 181 0.44 3.11 16.03
N SER A 182 0.14 2.11 16.86
CA SER A 182 1.06 1.49 17.81
C SER A 182 1.01 -0.03 17.68
N LEU A 183 2.17 -0.66 17.71
CA LEU A 183 2.32 -2.12 17.75
C LEU A 183 2.76 -2.51 19.15
N ILE A 184 1.95 -3.30 19.85
CA ILE A 184 2.21 -3.73 21.22
C ILE A 184 2.76 -5.15 21.17
N THR A 185 3.96 -5.33 21.72
CA THR A 185 4.61 -6.63 21.92
C THR A 185 4.55 -7.03 23.39
N ALA A 186 5.13 -8.17 23.76
CA ALA A 186 5.21 -8.57 25.17
C ALA A 186 6.02 -7.57 26.01
N ASP A 187 7.11 -7.05 25.45
CA ASP A 187 8.12 -6.32 26.22
C ASP A 187 7.98 -4.81 26.10
N ARG A 188 7.47 -4.33 24.96
CA ARG A 188 7.38 -2.88 24.67
C ARG A 188 6.34 -2.53 23.60
N SER A 189 6.17 -1.23 23.39
CA SER A 189 5.36 -0.66 22.30
C SER A 189 6.23 0.00 21.22
N TYR A 190 5.80 -0.10 19.98
CA TYR A 190 6.41 0.56 18.83
C TYR A 190 5.38 1.51 18.23
N ASP A 191 5.64 2.80 18.41
CA ASP A 191 4.68 3.86 18.16
C ASP A 191 5.09 4.66 16.92
N PHE A 192 4.14 4.90 16.03
CA PHE A 192 4.37 5.53 14.74
C PHE A 192 3.34 6.64 14.45
N ILE A 193 3.82 7.71 13.84
CA ILE A 193 3.04 8.83 13.33
C ILE A 193 3.33 8.94 11.84
N THR A 194 2.28 8.76 11.04
CA THR A 194 2.36 8.81 9.58
C THR A 194 2.22 10.24 9.06
N SER A 195 2.73 10.48 7.84
CA SER A 195 2.63 11.79 7.20
C SER A 195 1.27 12.04 6.54
N ASN A 196 0.54 10.98 6.19
CA ASN A 196 -0.75 11.09 5.52
C ASN A 196 -1.64 9.85 5.77
N ASP A 197 -2.94 9.99 5.49
CA ASP A 197 -3.94 8.92 5.64
C ASP A 197 -3.58 7.66 4.82
N SER A 198 -2.92 7.83 3.66
CA SER A 198 -2.58 6.72 2.77
C SER A 198 -1.53 5.81 3.39
N SER A 199 -0.47 6.37 3.97
CA SER A 199 0.58 5.60 4.64
C SER A 199 0.07 4.93 5.91
N ALA A 200 -0.80 5.60 6.70
CA ALA A 200 -1.50 4.96 7.81
C ALA A 200 -2.31 3.74 7.34
N ARG A 201 -3.10 3.89 6.27
CA ARG A 201 -3.88 2.80 5.68
C ARG A 201 -2.98 1.63 5.25
N CYS A 202 -1.89 1.93 4.55
CA CYS A 202 -0.97 0.91 4.05
C CYS A 202 -0.37 0.08 5.19
N PHE A 203 0.18 0.73 6.22
CA PHE A 203 0.75 -0.01 7.35
C PHE A 203 -0.30 -0.75 8.17
N VAL A 204 -1.41 -0.10 8.55
CA VAL A 204 -2.42 -0.71 9.41
C VAL A 204 -3.03 -1.94 8.74
N LEU A 205 -3.41 -1.86 7.46
CA LEU A 205 -3.99 -3.00 6.74
C LEU A 205 -2.96 -4.12 6.49
N SER A 206 -1.74 -3.75 6.06
CA SER A 206 -0.72 -4.75 5.75
C SER A 206 -0.29 -5.51 6.99
N ILE A 207 -0.02 -4.81 8.10
CA ILE A 207 0.36 -5.45 9.37
C ILE A 207 -0.82 -6.26 9.92
N SER A 208 -2.05 -5.73 9.86
CA SER A 208 -3.25 -6.47 10.26
C SER A 208 -3.40 -7.79 9.52
N ARG A 209 -3.12 -7.81 8.20
CA ARG A 209 -3.19 -9.02 7.39
C ARG A 209 -2.09 -10.03 7.74
N LEU A 210 -0.87 -9.56 8.01
CA LEU A 210 0.25 -10.42 8.38
C LEU A 210 0.12 -10.98 9.81
N CYS A 211 -0.60 -10.27 10.69
CA CYS A 211 -0.82 -10.66 12.08
C CYS A 211 -2.26 -11.16 12.36
N GLU A 212 -3.04 -11.51 11.33
CA GLU A 212 -4.49 -11.79 11.46
C GLU A 212 -4.82 -12.89 12.48
N SER A 213 -3.92 -13.86 12.66
CA SER A 213 -4.10 -14.99 13.59
C SER A 213 -3.53 -14.75 14.99
N VAL A 214 -2.70 -13.72 15.20
CA VAL A 214 -1.91 -13.56 16.44
C VAL A 214 -2.27 -12.29 17.19
N ALA A 215 -2.54 -11.19 16.48
CA ALA A 215 -2.71 -9.89 17.10
C ALA A 215 -4.19 -9.51 17.31
N GLU A 216 -4.47 -8.85 18.42
CA GLU A 216 -5.74 -8.14 18.63
C GLU A 216 -5.77 -6.80 17.87
N GLY A 217 -6.97 -6.27 17.61
CA GLY A 217 -7.13 -4.96 16.96
C GLY A 217 -6.85 -4.94 15.45
N VAL A 218 -6.79 -6.12 14.84
CA VAL A 218 -6.63 -6.32 13.39
C VAL A 218 -7.77 -5.66 12.61
N VAL A 219 -7.41 -4.89 11.58
CA VAL A 219 -8.32 -4.28 10.61
C VAL A 219 -8.27 -5.07 9.31
N LYS A 220 -9.35 -5.77 8.95
CA LYS A 220 -9.32 -6.78 7.88
C LYS A 220 -9.57 -6.20 6.49
N THR A 221 -10.30 -5.09 6.41
CA THR A 221 -10.73 -4.53 5.13
C THR A 221 -10.50 -3.02 5.06
N ARG A 222 -10.38 -2.51 3.83
CA ARG A 222 -10.33 -1.06 3.59
C ARG A 222 -11.57 -0.35 4.14
N GLY A 223 -12.74 -0.98 4.04
CA GLY A 223 -13.99 -0.44 4.60
C GLY A 223 -13.92 -0.29 6.12
N GLU A 224 -13.47 -1.33 6.83
CA GLU A 224 -13.27 -1.27 8.29
C GLU A 224 -12.27 -0.17 8.69
N PHE A 225 -11.18 0.00 7.93
CA PHE A 225 -10.22 1.07 8.16
C PHE A 225 -10.87 2.46 7.99
N GLU A 226 -11.58 2.70 6.90
CA GLU A 226 -12.22 3.99 6.64
C GLU A 226 -13.34 4.29 7.66
N SER A 227 -14.12 3.28 8.07
CA SER A 227 -15.11 3.40 9.14
C SER A 227 -14.45 3.74 10.47
N ALA A 228 -13.38 3.04 10.86
CA ALA A 228 -12.64 3.32 12.08
C ALA A 228 -12.06 4.75 12.06
N LYS A 229 -11.46 5.16 10.94
CA LYS A 229 -10.96 6.53 10.72
C LYS A 229 -12.07 7.57 10.87
N GLY A 230 -13.22 7.37 10.22
CA GLY A 230 -14.37 8.27 10.33
C GLY A 230 -14.86 8.39 11.76
N TRP A 231 -14.94 7.28 12.48
CA TRP A 231 -15.33 7.26 13.89
C TRP A 231 -14.33 8.00 14.79
N HIS A 232 -13.03 7.87 14.51
CA HIS A 232 -11.99 8.63 15.22
C HIS A 232 -12.13 10.14 14.97
N LYS A 233 -12.33 10.56 13.71
CA LYS A 233 -12.57 11.97 13.36
C LYS A 233 -13.80 12.54 14.08
N LEU A 234 -14.90 11.79 14.10
CA LEU A 234 -16.13 12.19 14.79
C LEU A 234 -15.90 12.36 16.30
N LYS A 235 -15.28 11.36 16.95
CA LYS A 235 -15.00 11.42 18.40
C LYS A 235 -14.08 12.56 18.78
N THR A 236 -12.97 12.74 18.05
CA THR A 236 -12.04 13.84 18.29
C THR A 236 -12.70 15.19 18.02
N GLY A 237 -13.53 15.31 16.98
CA GLY A 237 -14.30 16.52 16.68
C GLY A 237 -15.31 16.86 17.77
N ALA A 238 -16.08 15.87 18.25
CA ALA A 238 -17.02 16.03 19.35
C ALA A 238 -16.32 16.48 20.64
N GLN A 239 -15.20 15.82 20.98
CA GLN A 239 -14.39 16.14 22.15
C GLN A 239 -13.85 17.57 22.10
N ARG A 240 -13.31 18.02 20.96
CA ARG A 240 -12.78 19.39 20.80
C ARG A 240 -13.86 20.46 20.96
N LYS A 241 -15.11 20.15 20.59
CA LYS A 241 -16.25 21.06 20.76
C LYS A 241 -16.90 20.98 22.15
N GLY A 242 -16.46 20.07 23.01
CA GLY A 242 -17.14 19.81 24.29
C GLY A 242 -18.56 19.26 24.11
N LEU A 243 -18.83 18.58 23.00
CA LEU A 243 -20.14 18.02 22.69
C LEU A 243 -20.14 16.50 22.89
N THR A 244 -21.27 15.97 23.34
CA THR A 244 -21.50 14.52 23.29
C THR A 244 -21.74 14.07 21.86
N LEU A 245 -21.49 12.79 21.55
CA LEU A 245 -21.75 12.25 20.20
C LEU A 245 -23.22 12.40 19.80
N SER A 246 -24.16 12.19 20.74
CA SER A 246 -25.58 12.39 20.50
C SER A 246 -25.90 13.82 20.11
N LYS A 247 -25.28 14.82 20.78
CA LYS A 247 -25.48 16.23 20.45
C LYS A 247 -24.93 16.58 19.06
N VAL A 248 -23.75 16.06 18.69
CA VAL A 248 -23.21 16.23 17.34
C VAL A 248 -24.15 15.65 16.28
N PHE A 249 -24.76 14.50 16.56
CA PHE A 249 -25.73 13.88 15.65
C PHE A 249 -27.03 14.70 15.55
N THR A 250 -27.56 15.17 16.68
CA THR A 250 -28.75 16.04 16.69
C THR A 250 -28.50 17.35 15.95
N GLU A 251 -27.34 17.99 16.13
CA GLU A 251 -26.95 19.19 15.39
C GLU A 251 -26.89 18.93 13.88
N ALA A 252 -26.32 17.79 13.45
CA ALA A 252 -26.26 17.41 12.04
C ALA A 252 -27.65 17.16 11.44
N LEU A 253 -28.56 16.53 12.19
CA LEU A 253 -29.95 16.33 11.77
C LEU A 253 -30.70 17.66 11.66
N GLN A 254 -30.52 18.56 12.63
CA GLN A 254 -31.13 19.90 12.60
C GLN A 254 -30.63 20.73 11.42
N GLN A 255 -29.31 20.71 11.15
CA GLN A 255 -28.73 21.35 9.97
C GLN A 255 -29.31 20.77 8.69
N ARG A 256 -29.40 19.43 8.59
CA ARG A 256 -29.95 18.80 7.39
C ARG A 256 -31.44 19.07 7.20
N ALA A 257 -32.21 19.13 8.29
CA ALA A 257 -33.62 19.49 8.26
C ALA A 257 -33.83 20.94 7.77
N ALA A 258 -32.93 21.86 8.13
CA ALA A 258 -32.97 23.25 7.67
C ALA A 258 -32.57 23.41 6.18
N GLU A 259 -31.73 22.51 5.65
CA GLU A 259 -31.35 22.50 4.23
C GLU A 259 -32.39 21.85 3.31
N LEU A 260 -33.21 20.94 3.84
CA LEU A 260 -34.25 20.30 3.04
C LEU A 260 -35.31 21.36 2.72
N PRO A 261 -35.76 21.46 1.45
CA PRO A 261 -36.85 22.37 1.12
C PRO A 261 -38.05 22.02 2.00
N PRO A 262 -38.81 23.02 2.50
CA PRO A 262 -40.03 22.76 3.22
C PRO A 262 -40.85 21.80 2.36
N ILE A 263 -41.25 20.67 2.93
CA ILE A 263 -42.15 19.74 2.28
C ILE A 263 -43.36 20.59 1.94
N GLN A 264 -43.47 20.98 0.67
CA GLN A 264 -44.71 21.54 0.16
C GLN A 264 -45.66 20.38 0.35
N GLU A 265 -46.44 20.43 1.43
CA GLU A 265 -47.67 19.69 1.53
C GLU A 265 -48.44 20.12 0.30
N THR A 266 -48.31 19.35 -0.78
CA THR A 266 -49.25 19.34 -1.86
C THR A 266 -50.54 18.95 -1.16
N ILE A 267 -51.28 19.97 -0.74
CA ILE A 267 -52.68 19.91 -0.37
C ILE A 267 -53.36 19.38 -1.63
N ALA A 268 -53.32 18.05 -1.78
CA ALA A 268 -54.05 17.33 -2.78
C ALA A 268 -55.50 17.30 -2.28
N ASP A 269 -56.17 18.44 -2.45
CA ASP A 269 -57.63 18.58 -2.31
C ASP A 269 -58.36 17.88 -3.49
N SER A 270 -57.72 16.89 -4.08
CA SER A 270 -58.29 15.98 -5.08
C SER A 270 -57.93 14.56 -4.66
N ALA A 271 -58.60 14.12 -3.59
CA ALA A 271 -58.76 12.69 -3.33
C ALA A 271 -59.27 12.03 -4.62
N PRO A 272 -58.49 11.15 -5.28
CA PRO A 272 -59.05 10.28 -6.29
C PRO A 272 -60.16 9.46 -5.62
N PRO A 273 -61.36 9.36 -6.21
CA PRO A 273 -62.43 8.56 -5.64
C PRO A 273 -61.92 7.14 -5.37
N LEU A 274 -62.00 6.75 -4.10
CA LEU A 274 -61.68 5.41 -3.63
C LEU A 274 -62.48 4.39 -4.46
N PRO A 275 -61.84 3.42 -5.14
CA PRO A 275 -62.55 2.30 -5.70
C PRO A 275 -63.24 1.55 -4.56
N GLU A 276 -64.56 1.39 -4.69
CA GLU A 276 -65.38 0.70 -3.71
C GLU A 276 -64.84 -0.69 -3.40
N ALA A 277 -64.82 -1.00 -2.10
CA ALA A 277 -64.27 -2.21 -1.53
C ALA A 277 -64.96 -3.46 -2.09
N GLY A 278 -64.24 -4.21 -2.92
CA GLY A 278 -64.45 -5.64 -3.08
C GLY A 278 -63.94 -6.35 -1.82
N SER A 279 -64.86 -6.96 -1.08
CA SER A 279 -64.61 -7.79 0.09
C SER A 279 -63.84 -9.06 -0.30
N GLU A 280 -62.53 -9.09 -0.08
CA GLU A 280 -61.80 -10.34 0.11
C GLU A 280 -60.98 -10.26 1.40
N GLU A 281 -61.19 -11.28 2.24
CA GLU A 281 -60.61 -11.49 3.56
C GLU A 281 -59.06 -11.54 3.48
N ALA A 282 -58.41 -10.39 3.65
CA ALA A 282 -56.97 -10.35 3.86
C ALA A 282 -56.65 -10.66 5.32
N SER A 283 -56.26 -11.92 5.56
CA SER A 283 -55.70 -12.47 6.78
C SER A 283 -54.71 -11.50 7.45
N THR A 284 -55.06 -11.05 8.65
CA THR A 284 -54.21 -10.31 9.58
C THR A 284 -53.13 -11.22 10.16
N LYS A 285 -52.09 -11.51 9.39
CA LYS A 285 -50.81 -11.97 9.97
C LYS A 285 -50.02 -10.75 10.42
N PRO A 286 -49.71 -10.60 11.72
CA PRO A 286 -48.81 -9.55 12.18
C PRO A 286 -47.44 -9.80 11.53
N MET A 287 -46.94 -8.80 10.80
CA MET A 287 -45.58 -8.83 10.29
C MET A 287 -44.61 -8.77 11.47
N ASP A 288 -44.04 -9.91 11.81
CA ASP A 288 -43.00 -10.00 12.82
C ASP A 288 -41.69 -9.43 12.24
N LEU A 289 -41.21 -8.33 12.83
CA LEU A 289 -40.09 -7.52 12.34
C LEU A 289 -38.72 -8.22 12.53
N PHE A 290 -38.70 -9.48 12.99
CA PHE A 290 -37.50 -10.23 13.35
C PHE A 290 -37.20 -11.46 12.49
N ASP A 291 -37.98 -11.74 11.44
CA ASP A 291 -37.81 -12.93 10.60
C ASP A 291 -36.67 -12.85 9.56
N PHE A 292 -35.67 -11.97 9.76
CA PHE A 292 -34.57 -11.74 8.80
C PHE A 292 -33.25 -12.49 9.11
N CYS A 293 -33.21 -13.32 10.16
CA CYS A 293 -31.98 -13.96 10.60
C CYS A 293 -32.17 -15.41 11.07
N ASP A 294 -32.68 -16.32 10.24
CA ASP A 294 -32.32 -17.74 10.36
C ASP A 294 -32.66 -18.58 9.11
N GLU A 295 -31.83 -18.48 8.07
CA GLU A 295 -31.72 -19.56 7.07
C GLU A 295 -30.44 -20.36 7.35
N SER A 296 -30.55 -21.26 8.34
CA SER A 296 -29.62 -22.37 8.51
C SER A 296 -30.06 -23.51 7.59
N PRO A 297 -29.26 -23.97 6.62
CA PRO A 297 -29.65 -25.11 5.79
C PRO A 297 -29.65 -26.37 6.64
N SER A 298 -30.83 -26.96 6.79
CA SER A 298 -31.04 -28.26 7.41
C SER A 298 -30.35 -29.35 6.60
N PHE A 299 -29.28 -29.92 7.16
CA PHE A 299 -28.71 -31.16 6.63
C PHE A 299 -29.66 -32.32 6.98
N ALA A 300 -30.33 -32.84 5.96
CA ALA A 300 -31.08 -34.08 6.04
C ALA A 300 -30.15 -35.24 6.45
N LYS A 301 -30.48 -35.86 7.59
CA LYS A 301 -29.97 -37.16 8.03
C LYS A 301 -30.24 -38.21 6.95
N GLN A 302 -29.19 -38.80 6.39
CA GLN A 302 -29.30 -40.12 5.74
C GLN A 302 -29.16 -41.24 6.79
N PRO A 303 -29.93 -42.34 6.64
CA PRO A 303 -29.87 -43.47 7.55
C PRO A 303 -28.66 -44.37 7.28
N ALA A 304 -28.09 -44.90 8.36
CA ALA A 304 -27.02 -45.88 8.35
C ALA A 304 -27.49 -47.22 7.75
N PRO A 305 -26.66 -47.93 6.95
CA PRO A 305 -26.87 -49.33 6.70
C PRO A 305 -26.07 -50.21 7.66
N ALA A 306 -26.68 -51.37 7.91
CA ALA A 306 -26.38 -52.42 8.85
C ALA A 306 -24.96 -53.01 8.79
N MET A 307 -24.59 -53.58 9.94
CA MET A 307 -23.46 -54.45 10.17
C MET A 307 -23.45 -55.67 9.23
N THR A 308 -22.27 -56.00 8.71
CA THR A 308 -21.95 -57.37 8.29
C THR A 308 -20.51 -57.72 8.66
N ALA A 309 -20.34 -58.98 9.04
CA ALA A 309 -19.24 -59.64 9.73
C ALA A 309 -17.80 -59.40 9.23
N GLN A 310 -16.85 -59.45 10.18
CA GLN A 310 -15.43 -59.73 9.94
C GLN A 310 -15.22 -61.13 9.34
N PRO A 311 -14.13 -61.34 8.58
CA PRO A 311 -13.06 -62.14 9.17
C PRO A 311 -11.61 -61.66 8.87
N SER A 312 -10.75 -61.92 9.85
CA SER A 312 -9.31 -62.26 9.83
C SER A 312 -8.33 -61.56 8.87
N LEU A 313 -7.39 -60.83 9.50
CA LEU A 313 -5.92 -60.87 9.33
C LEU A 313 -5.34 -61.20 7.93
N LYS A 314 -4.71 -60.21 7.30
CA LYS A 314 -3.29 -60.23 6.86
C LYS A 314 -2.85 -58.88 6.29
N SER A 315 -1.67 -58.45 6.75
CA SER A 315 -0.72 -57.45 6.22
C SER A 315 -1.00 -56.82 4.85
N ASN A 316 -0.97 -55.48 4.77
CA ASN A 316 -0.04 -54.66 3.96
C ASN A 316 -0.54 -53.22 3.75
N LEU A 317 0.38 -52.26 3.95
CA LEU A 317 0.46 -50.85 3.49
C LEU A 317 -0.78 -50.19 2.85
N PRO A 318 -1.24 -49.00 3.32
CA PRO A 318 -2.12 -48.17 2.53
C PRO A 318 -1.32 -47.25 1.59
N ARG A 319 -1.38 -47.60 0.31
CA ARG A 319 -1.24 -46.71 -0.85
C ARG A 319 -2.42 -45.73 -0.85
N ALA A 320 -2.18 -44.48 -0.47
CA ALA A 320 -3.18 -43.42 -0.56
C ALA A 320 -3.27 -42.89 -2.00
N THR A 321 -4.29 -43.31 -2.74
CA THR A 321 -4.82 -42.59 -3.91
C THR A 321 -5.66 -41.42 -3.43
N LEU A 322 -5.14 -40.19 -3.60
CA LEU A 322 -5.92 -38.96 -3.56
C LEU A 322 -6.01 -38.42 -5.00
N GLY A 323 -7.24 -38.23 -5.48
CA GLY A 323 -7.53 -37.71 -6.81
C GLY A 323 -7.15 -36.22 -6.97
N PRO A 324 -6.86 -35.75 -8.20
CA PRO A 324 -6.53 -34.36 -8.41
C PRO A 324 -7.79 -33.55 -8.70
N THR A 325 -8.17 -32.67 -7.77
CA THR A 325 -9.10 -31.56 -8.06
C THR A 325 -8.61 -30.29 -7.39
N ILE A 326 -7.44 -29.79 -7.82
CA ILE A 326 -7.07 -28.37 -7.74
C ILE A 326 -6.31 -28.03 -9.03
N ALA A 327 -7.01 -28.06 -10.17
CA ALA A 327 -6.59 -27.36 -11.37
C ALA A 327 -7.19 -25.96 -11.31
N ARG A 328 -6.40 -24.99 -10.86
CA ARG A 328 -6.69 -23.57 -11.08
C ARG A 328 -5.40 -22.82 -11.42
N THR A 329 -5.49 -22.09 -12.54
CA THR A 329 -4.65 -20.98 -12.97
C THR A 329 -3.23 -21.29 -13.46
N LEU A 330 -3.12 -22.00 -14.59
CA LEU A 330 -1.95 -21.95 -15.49
C LEU A 330 -2.34 -21.86 -16.99
N THR A 331 -3.50 -21.30 -17.33
CA THR A 331 -3.98 -21.21 -18.73
C THR A 331 -3.83 -19.83 -19.39
N SER A 332 -2.94 -18.97 -18.90
CA SER A 332 -2.71 -17.64 -19.51
C SER A 332 -1.28 -17.40 -20.03
N TRP A 333 -0.41 -18.42 -20.09
CA TRP A 333 1.02 -18.23 -20.38
C TRP A 333 1.54 -18.94 -21.63
N MET A 334 0.66 -19.41 -22.53
CA MET A 334 1.06 -19.97 -23.84
C MET A 334 1.00 -18.98 -25.01
N SER A 335 0.77 -17.69 -24.76
CA SER A 335 0.88 -16.68 -25.82
C SER A 335 2.27 -16.06 -25.80
N ALA A 336 3.15 -16.56 -26.67
CA ALA A 336 4.43 -15.94 -26.97
C ALA A 336 4.21 -14.49 -27.45
N PRO A 337 4.84 -13.46 -26.85
CA PRO A 337 4.89 -12.15 -27.45
C PRO A 337 5.83 -12.18 -28.66
N THR A 338 5.26 -12.17 -29.86
CA THR A 338 5.97 -11.86 -31.10
C THR A 338 6.29 -10.36 -31.15
N SER A 339 7.43 -9.96 -30.59
CA SER A 339 8.06 -8.68 -30.91
C SER A 339 9.47 -8.94 -31.44
N PRO A 340 9.73 -8.78 -32.75
CA PRO A 340 11.05 -8.93 -33.33
C PRO A 340 11.81 -7.61 -33.18
N GLY A 341 12.83 -7.55 -32.31
CA GLY A 341 13.57 -6.29 -32.16
C GLY A 341 14.83 -6.28 -31.29
N ALA A 342 15.17 -7.35 -30.58
CA ALA A 342 16.46 -7.46 -29.90
C ALA A 342 17.11 -8.77 -30.35
N ALA A 343 18.22 -8.64 -31.07
CA ALA A 343 19.00 -9.76 -31.58
C ALA A 343 19.40 -10.70 -30.43
N ALA A 344 18.64 -11.79 -30.27
CA ALA A 344 19.06 -12.95 -29.52
C ALA A 344 20.33 -13.47 -30.20
N ARG A 345 21.50 -13.12 -29.65
CA ARG A 345 22.73 -13.86 -29.95
C ARG A 345 22.39 -15.32 -29.68
N GLN A 346 22.41 -16.14 -30.73
CA GLN A 346 22.23 -17.59 -30.66
C GLN A 346 23.38 -18.17 -29.83
N GLY A 347 23.27 -18.10 -28.51
CA GLY A 347 24.13 -18.85 -27.60
C GLY A 347 23.80 -20.33 -27.76
N ALA A 348 24.82 -21.17 -27.87
CA ALA A 348 24.63 -22.61 -27.78
C ALA A 348 23.94 -22.95 -26.45
N LEU A 349 23.01 -23.91 -26.47
CA LEU A 349 22.34 -24.37 -25.24
C LEU A 349 23.39 -24.92 -24.26
N PRO A 350 23.29 -24.58 -22.96
CA PRO A 350 24.23 -25.05 -21.94
C PRO A 350 24.23 -26.57 -21.86
N LYS A 351 25.41 -27.19 -21.87
CA LYS A 351 25.53 -28.66 -21.73
C LYS A 351 25.84 -29.03 -20.28
N PRO A 352 25.33 -30.19 -19.79
CA PRO A 352 25.73 -30.74 -18.52
C PRO A 352 27.25 -30.86 -18.39
N GLY A 353 27.79 -30.38 -17.27
CA GLY A 353 29.22 -30.36 -16.97
C GLY A 353 29.95 -29.07 -17.37
N GLU A 354 29.33 -28.17 -18.15
CA GLU A 354 29.94 -26.89 -18.52
C GLU A 354 29.84 -25.86 -17.39
N THR A 355 30.80 -24.93 -17.36
CA THR A 355 30.79 -23.77 -16.45
C THR A 355 30.29 -22.52 -17.17
N TRP A 356 29.31 -21.87 -16.57
CA TRP A 356 28.60 -20.70 -17.08
C TRP A 356 28.64 -19.58 -16.05
N VAL A 357 28.44 -18.35 -16.50
CA VAL A 357 28.49 -17.13 -15.68
C VAL A 357 27.16 -16.42 -15.76
N PHE A 358 26.66 -15.88 -14.64
CA PHE A 358 25.46 -15.04 -14.71
C PHE A 358 25.74 -13.73 -15.44
N THR A 359 24.86 -13.36 -16.39
CA THR A 359 24.98 -12.10 -17.15
C THR A 359 24.85 -10.87 -16.25
N GLY A 360 24.10 -11.02 -15.15
CA GLY A 360 23.80 -9.96 -14.20
C GLY A 360 22.75 -8.97 -14.72
N SER A 361 21.88 -9.40 -15.64
CA SER A 361 20.65 -8.69 -16.03
C SER A 361 19.64 -8.62 -14.88
N VAL A 362 19.69 -9.61 -13.97
CA VAL A 362 18.96 -9.64 -12.71
C VAL A 362 19.94 -9.70 -11.54
N ASP A 363 19.60 -9.06 -10.42
CA ASP A 363 20.44 -9.07 -9.23
C ASP A 363 20.42 -10.41 -8.49
N ARG A 364 19.26 -11.09 -8.52
CA ARG A 364 19.01 -12.37 -7.85
C ARG A 364 18.25 -13.32 -8.76
N VAL A 365 18.54 -14.60 -8.61
CA VAL A 365 17.87 -15.71 -9.32
C VAL A 365 17.28 -16.64 -8.28
N ASP A 366 16.00 -16.96 -8.42
CA ASP A 366 15.31 -17.95 -7.61
C ASP A 366 15.72 -19.36 -8.03
N LEU A 367 15.89 -20.23 -7.02
CA LEU A 367 16.25 -21.62 -7.17
C LEU A 367 15.12 -22.51 -6.66
N TYR A 368 14.79 -23.51 -7.47
CA TYR A 368 13.69 -24.44 -7.22
C TYR A 368 14.21 -25.86 -7.05
N ARG A 369 13.40 -26.72 -6.40
CA ARG A 369 13.75 -28.12 -6.16
C ARG A 369 13.52 -28.98 -7.41
N ASP A 370 12.56 -28.55 -8.21
CA ASP A 370 12.05 -29.25 -9.39
C ASP A 370 12.10 -28.35 -10.63
N PRO A 371 12.16 -28.94 -11.84
CA PRO A 371 12.17 -28.19 -13.09
C PRO A 371 10.85 -27.46 -13.36
N GLY A 372 9.75 -27.84 -12.70
CA GLY A 372 8.45 -27.18 -12.82
C GLY A 372 8.34 -25.86 -12.05
N ALA A 373 9.39 -25.46 -11.32
CA ALA A 373 9.39 -24.30 -10.44
C ALA A 373 8.25 -24.31 -9.40
N THR A 374 7.86 -25.50 -8.94
CA THR A 374 6.73 -25.65 -8.01
C THR A 374 7.15 -25.47 -6.55
N GLU A 375 8.36 -25.90 -6.20
CA GLU A 375 8.91 -25.80 -4.85
C GLU A 375 10.14 -24.89 -4.83
N TRP A 376 9.98 -23.66 -4.34
CA TRP A 376 11.09 -22.73 -4.12
C TRP A 376 12.00 -23.24 -3.00
N VAL A 377 13.31 -23.22 -3.23
CA VAL A 377 14.33 -23.72 -2.28
C VAL A 377 15.14 -22.59 -1.70
N ASN A 378 15.65 -21.70 -2.55
CA ASN A 378 16.53 -20.61 -2.13
C ASN A 378 16.60 -19.53 -3.22
N ASP A 379 17.30 -18.44 -2.96
CA ASP A 379 17.73 -17.50 -3.99
C ASP A 379 19.25 -17.36 -4.02
N MET A 380 19.78 -16.85 -5.13
CA MET A 380 21.21 -16.61 -5.28
C MET A 380 21.45 -15.27 -5.96
N THR A 381 22.38 -14.47 -5.42
CA THR A 381 22.78 -13.21 -6.05
C THR A 381 23.67 -13.49 -7.25
N CYS A 382 23.39 -12.89 -8.41
CA CYS A 382 24.18 -13.08 -9.63
C CYS A 382 25.59 -12.48 -9.54
N ARG A 383 25.76 -11.50 -8.66
CA ARG A 383 27.02 -10.77 -8.42
C ARG A 383 27.56 -11.04 -7.02
N GLY A 384 28.88 -11.08 -6.90
CA GLY A 384 29.60 -11.12 -5.64
C GLY A 384 29.64 -9.75 -4.95
N PRO A 385 30.17 -9.67 -3.72
CA PRO A 385 30.34 -8.41 -2.99
C PRO A 385 31.26 -7.41 -3.73
N ASN A 386 32.18 -7.89 -4.57
CA ASN A 386 33.07 -7.07 -5.40
C ASN A 386 32.49 -6.77 -6.79
N ASN A 387 31.18 -6.99 -7.01
CA ASN A 387 30.53 -6.88 -8.31
C ASN A 387 30.98 -7.91 -9.38
N ASP A 388 31.81 -8.89 -8.99
CA ASP A 388 32.22 -10.01 -9.86
C ASP A 388 31.02 -10.89 -10.21
N ARG A 389 30.88 -11.30 -11.47
CA ARG A 389 29.82 -12.22 -11.90
C ARG A 389 30.09 -13.61 -11.34
N ARG A 390 29.07 -14.24 -10.78
CA ARG A 390 29.21 -15.58 -10.19
C ARG A 390 29.16 -16.65 -11.26
N MET A 391 29.98 -17.68 -11.08
CA MET A 391 30.04 -18.85 -11.95
C MET A 391 29.22 -20.00 -11.36
N VAL A 392 28.66 -20.82 -12.25
CA VAL A 392 27.86 -22.00 -11.93
C VAL A 392 28.20 -23.13 -12.89
N THR A 393 28.17 -24.37 -12.40
CA THR A 393 28.27 -25.55 -13.24
C THR A 393 26.86 -26.05 -13.57
N ILE A 394 26.64 -26.37 -14.84
CA ILE A 394 25.37 -26.92 -15.31
C ILE A 394 25.31 -28.40 -14.95
N VAL A 395 24.30 -28.82 -14.21
CA VAL A 395 24.12 -30.22 -13.79
C VAL A 395 23.21 -30.94 -14.77
N SER A 396 22.05 -30.36 -15.07
CA SER A 396 21.09 -30.87 -16.06
C SER A 396 20.31 -29.71 -16.67
N MET A 397 19.63 -29.97 -17.78
CA MET A 397 18.83 -28.96 -18.47
C MET A 397 17.49 -29.57 -18.90
N ASP A 398 16.43 -28.78 -18.79
CA ASP A 398 15.13 -29.04 -19.39
C ASP A 398 14.84 -27.98 -20.45
N SER A 399 14.97 -28.37 -21.73
CA SER A 399 14.77 -27.47 -22.86
C SER A 399 13.30 -27.10 -23.09
N GLN A 400 12.35 -27.91 -22.64
CA GLN A 400 10.93 -27.64 -22.82
C GLN A 400 10.46 -26.55 -21.86
N LEU A 401 10.93 -26.61 -20.61
CA LEU A 401 10.59 -25.64 -19.58
C LEU A 401 11.53 -24.44 -19.55
N GLN A 402 12.61 -24.45 -20.34
CA GLN A 402 13.67 -23.44 -20.33
C GLN A 402 14.28 -23.27 -18.93
N MET A 403 14.51 -24.39 -18.26
CA MET A 403 15.04 -24.46 -16.90
C MET A 403 16.37 -25.20 -16.91
N VAL A 404 17.26 -24.79 -16.02
CA VAL A 404 18.59 -25.38 -15.89
C VAL A 404 18.88 -25.68 -14.42
N GLU A 405 19.28 -26.91 -14.14
CA GLU A 405 19.76 -27.29 -12.81
C GLU A 405 21.21 -26.82 -12.69
N ILE A 406 21.45 -25.91 -11.75
CA ILE A 406 22.76 -25.30 -11.54
C ILE A 406 23.33 -25.72 -10.19
N ARG A 407 24.66 -25.79 -10.15
CA ARG A 407 25.43 -25.95 -8.91
C ARG A 407 26.42 -24.80 -8.80
N GLY A 408 26.44 -24.11 -7.67
CA GLY A 408 27.40 -23.04 -7.43
C GLY A 408 28.85 -23.56 -7.44
N THR A 409 29.79 -22.77 -7.94
CA THR A 409 31.23 -23.06 -7.87
C THR A 409 31.88 -22.42 -6.64
N ASP A 410 33.11 -22.81 -6.33
CA ASP A 410 33.96 -22.20 -5.28
C ASP A 410 33.30 -22.08 -3.90
N LYS A 411 32.99 -20.85 -3.48
CA LYS A 411 32.39 -20.52 -2.18
C LYS A 411 30.89 -20.87 -2.11
N LEU A 412 30.29 -21.37 -3.19
CA LEU A 412 28.86 -21.65 -3.32
C LEU A 412 28.58 -23.11 -3.69
N LYS A 413 29.52 -24.01 -3.45
CA LYS A 413 29.38 -25.46 -3.73
C LYS A 413 28.17 -26.11 -3.04
N PHE A 414 27.63 -25.47 -1.99
CA PHE A 414 26.44 -25.90 -1.26
C PHE A 414 25.12 -25.46 -1.92
N VAL A 415 25.15 -24.55 -2.89
CA VAL A 415 23.97 -24.08 -3.60
C VAL A 415 23.71 -24.99 -4.80
N LYS A 416 22.55 -25.63 -4.82
CA LYS A 416 22.05 -26.45 -5.92
C LYS A 416 20.55 -26.21 -6.10
N GLY A 417 20.10 -26.04 -7.34
CA GLY A 417 18.68 -25.95 -7.66
C GLY A 417 18.42 -25.64 -9.13
N TRP A 418 17.15 -25.70 -9.52
CA TRP A 418 16.67 -25.33 -10.84
C TRP A 418 16.46 -23.83 -10.95
N ALA A 419 16.97 -23.22 -12.02
CA ALA A 419 16.84 -21.80 -12.31
C ALA A 419 16.29 -21.60 -13.73
N ARG A 420 15.60 -20.47 -13.96
CA ARG A 420 15.17 -20.08 -15.30
C ARG A 420 16.37 -19.74 -16.17
N LEU A 421 16.32 -20.12 -17.45
CA LEU A 421 17.37 -19.80 -18.41
C LEU A 421 17.21 -18.39 -18.98
N LEU A 422 15.95 -17.97 -19.15
CA LEU A 422 15.56 -16.66 -19.68
C LEU A 422 14.79 -15.86 -18.61
N ASP A 423 14.96 -14.55 -18.62
CA ASP A 423 14.15 -13.63 -17.82
C ASP A 423 12.76 -13.37 -18.45
N ASP A 424 11.96 -12.52 -17.81
CA ASP A 424 10.61 -12.17 -18.29
C ASP A 424 10.63 -11.35 -19.60
N SER A 425 11.79 -10.82 -20.00
CA SER A 425 12.01 -10.15 -21.29
C SER A 425 12.51 -11.10 -22.38
N GLY A 426 12.77 -12.37 -22.04
CA GLY A 426 13.37 -13.35 -22.94
C GLY A 426 14.89 -13.23 -23.08
N ALA A 427 15.55 -12.45 -22.23
CA ALA A 427 17.00 -12.32 -22.23
C ALA A 427 17.65 -13.44 -21.41
N TRP A 428 18.82 -13.90 -21.85
CA TRP A 428 19.57 -14.97 -21.18
C TRP A 428 20.11 -14.54 -19.82
N LEU A 429 19.86 -15.37 -18.80
CA LEU A 429 20.35 -15.14 -17.44
C LEU A 429 21.80 -15.61 -17.25
N ILE A 430 22.27 -16.52 -18.11
CA ILE A 430 23.63 -17.06 -18.07
C ILE A 430 24.31 -16.94 -19.44
N GLU A 431 25.63 -16.75 -19.43
CA GLU A 431 26.52 -16.72 -20.60
C GLU A 431 27.69 -17.70 -20.40
N GLN A 432 28.25 -18.21 -21.49
CA GLN A 432 29.37 -19.14 -21.42
C GLN A 432 30.59 -18.44 -20.83
N ALA A 433 31.25 -19.07 -19.85
CA ALA A 433 32.43 -18.50 -19.23
C ALA A 433 33.54 -18.27 -20.29
N PRO A 434 34.24 -17.11 -20.26
CA PRO A 434 35.40 -16.92 -21.11
C PRO A 434 36.44 -18.01 -20.79
N LYS A 435 36.95 -18.68 -21.84
CA LYS A 435 37.95 -19.74 -21.71
C LYS A 435 39.30 -19.21 -21.26
#